data_AF-A0A530BVH7-F1
#
_entry.id   AF-A0A530BVH7-F1
#
_cell.length_a   1.000
_cell.length_b   1.000
_cell.length_c   1.000
_cell.angle_alpha   90.00
_cell.angle_beta   90.00
_cell.angle_gamma   90.00
#
_symmetry.space_group_name_H-M   'P 1'
#
loop_
_entity.id
_entity.type
_entity.pdbx_description
1 polymer ?
#
loop_
_entity_poly.entity_id
_entity_poly.type
_entity_poly.pdbx_seq_one_letter_code
_entity_poly.pdbx_strand_id
1 'polypeptide(L)'
;MELKGFMPATIDCRFDSTAPGSHAYGSRFTWKPIPRNKRWQWAVGVPEYLATDEIQMQRKGLHPVFRKSVREPGSGRTIECSIWTN
;
A
#
# COMPACT_ATOMS: atom_id res chain seq x y z
N MET A 1 -4.65 9.44 3.24
CA MET A 1 -4.34 10.89 3.31
C MET A 1 -2.85 11.05 3.10
N GLU A 2 -2.42 11.89 2.18
CA GLU A 2 -1.00 12.14 1.91
C GLU A 2 -0.49 13.31 2.75
N LEU A 3 0.72 13.19 3.30
CA LEU A 3 1.35 14.27 4.06
C LEU A 3 2.32 15.05 3.15
N LYS A 4 2.00 16.31 2.86
CA LYS A 4 2.78 17.15 1.94
C LYS A 4 4.24 17.24 2.39
N GLY A 5 5.18 16.95 1.48
CA GLY A 5 6.61 16.97 1.78
C GLY A 5 7.14 15.72 2.49
N PHE A 6 6.30 14.71 2.68
CA PHE A 6 6.68 13.43 3.26
C PHE A 6 6.38 12.30 2.28
N MET A 7 7.07 11.19 2.45
CA MET A 7 6.75 9.91 1.84
C MET A 7 6.46 8.89 2.94
N PRO A 8 5.68 7.83 2.66
CA PRO A 8 5.52 6.76 3.62
C PRO A 8 6.83 5.98 3.75
N ALA A 9 7.29 5.81 4.98
CA ALA A 9 8.37 4.91 5.34
C ALA A 9 7.87 3.46 5.43
N THR A 10 6.68 3.29 6.02
CA THR A 10 5.98 2.01 6.14
C THR A 10 4.48 2.25 6.02
N ILE A 11 3.75 1.24 5.55
CA ILE A 11 2.29 1.20 5.53
C ILE A 11 1.83 -0.07 6.23
N ASP A 12 0.86 0.08 7.12
CA ASP A 12 0.18 -1.03 7.78
C ASP A 12 -1.24 -1.12 7.23
N CYS A 13 -1.46 -2.07 6.33
CA CYS A 13 -2.79 -2.39 5.82
C CYS A 13 -3.52 -3.34 6.76
N ARG A 14 -4.80 -3.08 7.01
CA ARG A 14 -5.66 -3.91 7.86
C ARG A 14 -7.09 -3.92 7.34
N PHE A 15 -7.84 -4.95 7.73
CA PHE A 15 -9.29 -4.92 7.61
C PHE A 15 -9.82 -4.03 8.75
N ASP A 16 -10.57 -2.98 8.41
CA ASP A 16 -11.19 -2.08 9.41
C ASP A 16 -12.47 -2.69 10.02
N SER A 17 -13.00 -3.75 9.40
CA SER A 17 -14.07 -4.59 9.95
C SER A 17 -13.74 -6.05 9.69
N THR A 18 -13.96 -6.90 10.70
CA THR A 18 -13.87 -8.36 10.60
C THR A 18 -15.21 -8.99 10.20
N ALA A 19 -16.22 -8.17 9.88
CA ALA A 19 -17.52 -8.68 9.45
C ALA A 19 -17.40 -9.27 8.03
N PRO A 20 -17.88 -10.49 7.80
CA PRO A 20 -17.81 -11.12 6.47
C PRO A 20 -18.43 -10.23 5.40
N GLY A 21 -17.67 -9.96 4.33
CA GLY A 21 -18.12 -9.14 3.20
C GLY A 21 -17.90 -7.64 3.34
N SER A 22 -17.34 -7.14 4.44
CA SER A 22 -16.94 -5.74 4.54
C SER A 22 -15.65 -5.50 3.75
N HIS A 23 -15.68 -4.60 2.77
CA HIS A 23 -14.50 -4.15 2.01
C HIS A 23 -13.83 -2.92 2.66
N ALA A 24 -14.09 -2.68 3.94
CA ALA A 24 -13.49 -1.58 4.67
C ALA A 24 -12.04 -1.94 4.98
N TYR A 25 -11.10 -1.39 4.22
CA TYR A 25 -9.67 -1.53 4.46
C TYR A 25 -9.10 -0.24 5.01
N GLY A 26 -8.37 -0.37 6.12
CA GLY A 26 -7.65 0.73 6.74
C GLY A 26 -6.19 0.70 6.38
N SER A 27 -5.57 1.87 6.38
CA SER A 27 -4.12 2.00 6.29
C SER A 27 -3.60 2.96 7.35
N ARG A 28 -2.52 2.55 8.03
CA ARG A 28 -1.75 3.43 8.91
C ARG A 28 -0.37 3.65 8.31
N PHE A 29 0.04 4.91 8.22
CA PHE A 29 1.32 5.29 7.63
C PHE A 29 2.29 5.77 8.71
N THR A 30 3.55 5.39 8.56
CA THR A 30 4.67 6.09 9.20
C THR A 30 5.30 6.99 8.15
N TRP A 31 5.44 8.28 8.43
CA TRP A 31 5.92 9.27 7.46
C TRP A 31 7.40 9.59 7.69
N LYS A 32 8.12 9.84 6.61
CA LYS A 32 9.47 10.41 6.63
C LYS A 32 9.58 11.56 5.61
N PRO A 33 10.44 12.56 5.83
CA PRO A 33 10.64 13.64 4.86
C PRO A 33 10.97 13.08 3.48
N ILE A 34 10.37 13.66 2.43
CA ILE A 34 10.64 13.23 1.06
C ILE A 34 12.04 13.70 0.65
N PRO A 35 12.95 12.79 0.22
CA PRO A 35 14.24 13.21 -0.28
C PRO A 35 14.09 14.02 -1.58
N ARG A 36 15.07 14.89 -1.87
CA ARG A 36 15.07 15.69 -3.09
C ARG A 36 15.00 14.78 -4.32
N ASN A 37 14.16 15.13 -5.30
CA ASN A 37 13.95 14.40 -6.55
C ASN A 37 13.40 12.96 -6.41
N LYS A 38 12.86 12.58 -5.25
CA LYS A 38 12.14 11.31 -5.10
C LYS A 38 10.67 11.47 -5.45
N ARG A 39 10.15 10.52 -6.21
CA ARG A 39 8.73 10.33 -6.49
C ARG A 39 8.32 9.04 -5.81
N TRP A 40 7.13 9.03 -5.23
CA TRP A 40 6.60 7.84 -4.58
C TRP A 40 5.13 7.63 -4.93
N GLN A 41 4.70 6.38 -4.77
CA GLN A 41 3.31 5.97 -4.83
C GLN A 41 3.07 4.87 -3.80
N TRP A 42 1.82 4.72 -3.37
CA TRP A 42 1.38 3.60 -2.54
C TRP A 42 0.00 3.17 -2.96
N ALA A 43 -0.32 1.91 -2.68
CA ALA A 43 -1.65 1.37 -2.89
C ALA A 43 -1.96 0.32 -1.82
N VAL A 44 -3.26 0.15 -1.57
CA VAL A 44 -3.82 -0.90 -0.72
C VAL A 44 -5.01 -1.52 -1.44
N GLY A 45 -5.12 -2.84 -1.41
CA GLY A 45 -6.19 -3.55 -2.12
C GLY A 45 -5.96 -5.04 -2.15
N VAL A 46 -6.73 -5.74 -2.98
CA VAL A 46 -6.55 -7.19 -3.21
C VAL A 46 -5.28 -7.45 -4.05
N PRO A 47 -4.65 -8.63 -3.93
CA PRO A 47 -3.39 -8.93 -4.62
C PRO A 47 -3.41 -8.67 -6.13
N GLU A 48 -4.51 -8.97 -6.81
CA GLU A 48 -4.67 -8.80 -8.26
C GLU A 48 -4.63 -7.32 -8.68
N TYR A 49 -5.20 -6.45 -7.84
CA TYR A 49 -5.17 -5.00 -8.05
C TYR A 49 -3.74 -4.47 -7.86
N LEU A 50 -3.05 -4.90 -6.80
CA LEU A 50 -1.67 -4.49 -6.54
C LEU A 50 -0.69 -4.96 -7.62
N ALA A 51 -0.89 -6.16 -8.17
CA ALA A 51 -0.08 -6.65 -9.28
C ALA A 51 -0.24 -5.78 -10.54
N THR A 52 -1.47 -5.32 -10.81
CA THR A 52 -1.74 -4.39 -11.92
C THR A 52 -1.07 -3.04 -11.70
N ASP A 53 -1.19 -2.48 -10.49
CA ASP A 53 -0.55 -1.23 -10.12
C ASP A 53 0.98 -1.32 -10.20
N GLU A 54 1.57 -2.43 -9.76
CA GLU A 54 3.01 -2.65 -9.80
C GLU A 54 3.57 -2.55 -11.23
N ILE A 55 2.89 -3.13 -12.23
CA ILE A 55 3.28 -2.99 -13.63
C ILE A 55 3.24 -1.52 -14.07
N GLN A 56 2.22 -0.76 -13.63
CA GLN A 56 2.12 0.67 -13.94
C GLN A 56 3.20 1.50 -13.24
N MET A 57 3.55 1.15 -11.99
CA MET A 57 4.62 1.82 -11.24
C MET A 57 5.99 1.57 -11.86
N GLN A 58 6.26 0.33 -12.29
CA GLN A 58 7.47 -0.01 -13.03
C GLN A 58 7.59 0.78 -14.34
N ARG A 59 6.49 0.91 -15.10
CA ARG A 59 6.46 1.77 -16.32
C ARG A 59 6.74 3.24 -16.03
N LYS A 60 6.43 3.72 -14.82
CA LYS A 60 6.74 5.08 -14.35
C LYS A 60 8.17 5.23 -13.80
N GLY A 61 8.96 4.15 -13.81
CA GLY A 61 10.31 4.09 -13.28
C GLY A 61 10.37 4.02 -11.75
N LEU A 62 9.30 3.56 -11.10
CA LEU A 62 9.28 3.31 -9.66
C LEU A 62 9.49 1.81 -9.40
N HIS A 63 10.19 1.49 -8.32
CA HIS A 63 10.43 0.13 -7.84
C HIS A 63 9.86 -0.04 -6.42
N PRO A 64 9.41 -1.26 -6.06
CA PRO A 64 8.86 -1.53 -4.74
C PRO A 64 9.95 -1.39 -3.68
N VAL A 65 9.63 -0.69 -2.59
CA VAL A 65 10.51 -0.55 -1.41
C VAL A 65 9.86 -1.06 -0.13
N PHE A 66 8.57 -1.34 -0.18
CA PHE A 66 7.83 -1.97 0.90
C PHE A 66 6.67 -2.76 0.32
N ARG A 67 6.42 -3.95 0.87
CA ARG A 67 5.23 -4.74 0.60
C ARG A 67 4.81 -5.46 1.87
N LYS A 68 3.52 -5.54 2.11
CA LYS A 68 2.93 -6.32 3.20
C LYS A 68 1.61 -6.91 2.75
N SER A 69 1.38 -8.16 3.11
CA SER A 69 0.12 -8.86 2.86
C SER A 69 -0.50 -9.27 4.18
N VAL A 70 -1.81 -9.05 4.32
CA VAL A 70 -2.59 -9.39 5.51
C VAL A 70 -3.74 -10.28 5.10
N ARG A 71 -3.88 -11.41 5.78
CA ARG A 71 -4.95 -12.37 5.55
C ARG A 71 -5.98 -12.29 6.68
N GLU A 72 -7.25 -12.16 6.36
CA GLU A 72 -8.33 -12.11 7.34
C GLU A 72 -8.56 -13.51 7.95
N PRO A 73 -8.49 -13.64 9.29
CA PRO A 73 -8.84 -14.86 9.98
C PRO A 73 -10.37 -15.01 9.97
N GLY A 74 -10.88 -15.87 9.08
CA GLY A 74 -12.31 -16.13 8.94
C GLY A 74 -12.71 -16.37 7.48
N SER A 75 -12.61 -15.32 6.67
CA SER A 75 -12.93 -15.42 5.22
C SER A 75 -11.76 -15.95 4.39
N GLY A 76 -10.53 -15.88 4.91
CA GLY A 76 -9.31 -16.24 4.19
C GLY A 76 -8.92 -15.23 3.11
N ARG A 77 -9.63 -14.10 2.99
CA ARG A 77 -9.32 -13.01 2.05
C ARG A 77 -7.98 -12.38 2.38
N THR A 78 -7.26 -11.97 1.35
CA THR A 78 -5.97 -11.30 1.48
C THR A 78 -6.09 -9.88 0.95
N ILE A 79 -5.49 -8.94 1.68
CA ILE A 79 -5.18 -7.61 1.18
C ILE A 79 -3.68 -7.43 1.16
N GLU A 80 -3.20 -6.60 0.26
CA GLU A 80 -1.83 -6.19 0.17
C GLU A 80 -1.73 -4.67 0.21
N CYS A 81 -0.57 -4.22 0.67
CA CYS A 81 -0.17 -2.85 0.58
C CYS A 81 1.28 -2.75 0.14
N SER A 82 1.54 -1.77 -0.73
CA SER A 82 2.85 -1.57 -1.33
C SER A 82 3.22 -0.09 -1.36
N ILE A 83 4.51 0.18 -1.28
CA ILE A 83 5.10 1.51 -1.50
C ILE A 83 6.14 1.36 -2.62
N TRP A 84 6.08 2.24 -3.60
CA TRP A 84 7.05 2.34 -4.69
C TRP A 84 7.73 3.70 -4.69
N THR A 85 9.01 3.73 -5.06
CA THR A 85 9.79 4.96 -5.27
C THR A 85 10.73 4.80 -6.45
N ASN A 86 11.17 5.90 -7.06
CA ASN A 86 12.39 5.90 -7.89
C ASN A 86 13.63 5.99 -7.01
#